data_AF-A0A6P0IJT9-F1
#
_entry.id   AF-A0A6P0IJT9-F1
#
_cell.length_a   1.000
_cell.length_b   1.000
_cell.length_c   1.000
_cell.angle_alpha   90.00
_cell.angle_beta   90.00
_cell.angle_gamma   90.00
#
_symmetry.space_group_name_H-M   'P 1'
#
loop_
_entity.id
_entity.type
_entity.pdbx_description
1 polymer ?
#
loop_
_entity_poly.entity_id
_entity_poly.type
_entity_poly.pdbx_seq_one_letter_code
_entity_poly.pdbx_strand_id
1 'polypeptide(L)'
;MDSDLITALRLRNVNVVSTGEAQMLSRSDEEQLQWAYDHQRVIYSFNARDFYRIHTNFIEKKQEHSGIILGFQNYSIGEQMRRILRIIATKSAEDMKNQVEFLSAWGE
;
A
#
# COMPACT_ATOMS: atom_id res chain seq x y z
N MET A 1 -6.72 -1.24 -11.62
CA MET A 1 -6.66 -1.60 -10.19
C MET A 1 -8.10 -1.86 -9.76
N ASP A 2 -8.37 -3.03 -9.20
CA ASP A 2 -9.70 -3.62 -9.12
C ASP A 2 -10.69 -2.75 -8.33
N SER A 3 -11.63 -2.14 -9.06
CA SER A 3 -12.75 -1.35 -8.49
C SER A 3 -13.45 -2.09 -7.34
N ASP A 4 -13.52 -3.41 -7.46
CA ASP A 4 -14.15 -4.31 -6.51
C ASP A 4 -13.38 -4.40 -5.18
N LEU A 5 -12.04 -4.40 -5.18
CA LEU A 5 -11.25 -4.41 -3.93
C LEU A 5 -11.41 -3.10 -3.18
N ILE A 6 -11.33 -1.96 -3.89
CA ILE A 6 -11.52 -0.62 -3.31
C ILE A 6 -12.91 -0.53 -2.70
N THR A 7 -13.94 -0.99 -3.43
CA THR A 7 -15.32 -1.03 -2.94
C THR A 7 -15.43 -1.90 -1.69
N ALA A 8 -14.86 -3.11 -1.70
CA ALA A 8 -14.94 -4.04 -0.58
C ALA A 8 -14.24 -3.54 0.70
N LEU A 9 -13.15 -2.78 0.54
CA LEU A 9 -12.45 -2.09 1.64
C LEU A 9 -13.26 -0.90 2.17
N ARG A 10 -13.84 -0.07 1.29
CA ARG A 10 -14.70 1.06 1.68
C ARG A 10 -15.94 0.60 2.45
N LEU A 11 -16.57 -0.49 2.03
CA LEU A 11 -17.70 -1.12 2.74
C LEU A 11 -17.35 -1.56 4.18
N ARG A 12 -16.05 -1.65 4.50
CA ARG A 12 -15.53 -1.98 5.84
C ARG A 12 -14.93 -0.77 6.54
N ASN A 13 -15.29 0.44 6.10
CA ASN A 13 -14.82 1.72 6.62
C ASN A 13 -13.30 1.94 6.53
N VAL A 14 -12.63 1.25 5.61
CA VAL A 14 -11.22 1.53 5.32
C VAL A 14 -11.13 2.79 4.45
N ASN A 15 -10.34 3.77 4.90
CA ASN A 15 -10.05 4.99 4.14
C ASN A 15 -9.07 4.70 3.00
N VAL A 16 -9.59 4.22 1.87
CA VAL A 16 -8.83 3.89 0.66
C VAL A 16 -9.16 4.84 -0.49
N VAL A 17 -8.11 5.24 -1.21
CA VAL A 17 -8.16 6.06 -2.42
C VAL A 17 -7.31 5.40 -3.49
N SER A 18 -7.83 5.30 -4.71
CA SER A 18 -7.03 4.84 -5.85
C SER A 18 -6.05 5.91 -6.30
N THR A 19 -4.97 5.50 -6.97
CA THR A 19 -4.08 6.41 -7.69
C THR A 19 -4.79 7.26 -8.74
N GLY A 20 -5.89 6.76 -9.32
CA GLY A 20 -6.77 7.52 -10.22
C GLY A 20 -7.51 8.65 -9.53
N GLU A 21 -8.18 8.36 -8.41
CA GLU A 21 -8.88 9.37 -7.60
C GLU A 21 -7.90 10.40 -7.00
N ALA A 22 -6.67 9.97 -6.69
CA ALA A 22 -5.58 10.85 -6.24
C ALA A 22 -4.94 11.68 -7.37
N GLN A 23 -5.35 11.49 -8.63
CA GLN A 23 -4.75 12.14 -9.82
C GLN A 23 -3.24 11.86 -10.00
N MET A 24 -2.78 10.70 -9.55
CA MET A 24 -1.37 10.29 -9.57
C MET A 24 -1.02 9.28 -10.67
N LEU A 25 -1.95 8.90 -11.55
CA LEU A 25 -1.73 7.87 -12.58
C LEU A 25 -0.58 8.17 -13.56
N SER A 26 -0.29 9.45 -13.81
CA SER A 26 0.79 9.88 -14.72
C SER A 26 2.08 10.26 -13.99
N ARG A 27 2.14 10.01 -12.68
CA ARG A 27 3.27 10.35 -11.82
C ARG A 27 4.13 9.12 -11.57
N SER A 28 5.42 9.33 -11.30
CA SER A 28 6.34 8.24 -10.99
C SER A 28 5.94 7.52 -9.71
N ASP A 29 6.43 6.29 -9.51
CA ASP A 29 6.19 5.53 -8.28
C ASP A 29 6.77 6.26 -7.06
N GLU A 30 7.89 6.99 -7.20
CA GLU A 30 8.43 7.86 -6.14
C GLU A 30 7.51 9.05 -5.83
N GLU A 31 6.97 9.72 -6.86
CA GLU A 31 6.00 10.82 -6.67
C GLU A 31 4.72 10.31 -6.00
N GLN A 32 4.24 9.12 -6.37
CA GLN A 32 3.11 8.44 -5.72
C GLN A 32 3.41 8.16 -4.25
N LEU A 33 4.60 7.63 -3.94
CA LEU A 33 5.00 7.32 -2.57
C LEU A 33 5.13 8.57 -1.71
N GLN A 34 5.68 9.66 -2.26
CA GLN A 34 5.77 10.94 -1.57
C GLN A 34 4.37 11.53 -1.32
N TRP A 35 3.48 11.51 -2.32
CA TRP A 35 2.11 11.96 -2.13
C TRP A 35 1.39 11.16 -1.05
N ALA A 36 1.58 9.83 -1.03
CA ALA A 36 1.01 8.98 0.01
C ALA A 36 1.57 9.33 1.40
N TYR A 37 2.87 9.63 1.50
CA TYR A 37 3.47 10.12 2.73
C TYR A 37 2.84 11.42 3.23
N ASP A 38 2.74 12.43 2.36
CA ASP A 38 2.19 13.75 2.68
C ASP A 38 0.73 13.68 3.15
N HIS A 39 -0.02 12.66 2.70
CA HIS A 39 -1.42 12.40 3.08
C HIS A 39 -1.58 11.34 4.16
N GLN A 40 -0.48 10.87 4.77
CA GLN A 40 -0.47 9.84 5.83
C GLN A 40 -1.11 8.51 5.39
N ARG A 41 -0.76 8.05 4.19
CA ARG A 41 -1.31 6.85 3.55
C ARG A 41 -0.23 5.83 3.21
N VAL A 42 -0.57 4.57 3.40
CA VAL A 42 0.24 3.42 2.94
C VAL A 42 -0.09 3.12 1.47
N ILE A 43 0.92 2.85 0.65
CA ILE A 43 0.72 2.38 -0.74
C ILE A 43 0.42 0.89 -0.75
N TYR A 44 -0.54 0.47 -1.58
CA TYR A 44 -0.71 -0.93 -1.97
C TYR A 44 -0.42 -1.10 -3.46
N SER A 45 0.47 -2.03 -3.82
CA SER A 45 0.86 -2.26 -5.22
C SER A 45 1.23 -3.71 -5.50
N PHE A 46 1.07 -4.12 -6.76
CA PHE A 46 1.62 -5.38 -7.29
C PHE A 46 3.02 -5.19 -7.91
N ASN A 47 3.48 -3.95 -8.08
CA ASN A 47 4.81 -3.66 -8.61
C ASN A 47 5.89 -3.82 -7.51
N ALA A 48 6.06 -5.05 -7.03
CA ALA A 48 6.95 -5.36 -5.91
C ALA A 48 8.40 -4.97 -6.19
N ARG A 49 8.87 -5.15 -7.44
CA ARG A 49 10.26 -4.84 -7.81
C ARG A 49 10.57 -3.36 -7.63
N ASP A 50 9.77 -2.47 -8.21
CA ASP A 50 10.08 -1.04 -8.20
C ASP A 50 9.84 -0.43 -6.82
N PHE A 51 8.71 -0.73 -6.18
CA PHE A 51 8.43 -0.18 -4.85
C PHE A 51 9.42 -0.67 -3.79
N TYR A 52 9.92 -1.90 -3.87
CA TYR A 52 10.97 -2.37 -2.96
C TYR A 52 12.30 -1.65 -3.21
N ARG A 53 12.67 -1.43 -4.48
CA ARG A 53 13.86 -0.63 -4.84
C ARG A 53 13.74 0.81 -4.35
N ILE A 54 12.58 1.43 -4.54
CA ILE A 54 12.29 2.80 -4.09
C ILE A 54 12.38 2.89 -2.58
N HIS A 55 11.77 1.94 -1.85
CA HIS A 55 11.89 1.83 -0.40
C HIS A 55 13.35 1.83 0.04
N THR A 56 14.18 0.92 -0.49
CA THR A 56 15.61 0.85 -0.14
C THR A 56 16.32 2.19 -0.37
N ASN A 57 16.08 2.83 -1.52
CA ASN A 57 16.65 4.14 -1.82
C ASN A 57 16.21 5.23 -0.84
N PHE A 58 14.94 5.22 -0.40
CA PHE A 58 14.42 6.17 0.58
C PHE A 58 15.14 5.98 1.93
N ILE A 59 15.27 4.73 2.40
CA ILE A 59 15.96 4.42 3.65
C ILE A 59 17.43 4.88 3.60
N GLU A 60 18.15 4.55 2.52
CA GLU A 60 19.55 4.97 2.34
C GLU A 60 19.70 6.50 2.36
N LYS A 61 18.74 7.23 1.78
CA LYS A 61 18.71 8.70 1.75
C LYS A 61 18.12 9.33 3.01
N LYS A 62 17.72 8.54 4.01
CA LYS A 62 16.99 8.99 5.21
C LYS A 62 15.71 9.78 4.87
N GLN A 63 15.06 9.41 3.77
CA GLN A 63 13.74 9.89 3.39
C GLN A 63 12.68 8.98 4.00
N GLU A 64 11.52 9.55 4.30
CA GLU A 64 10.45 8.85 5.00
C GLU A 64 9.28 8.55 4.06
N HIS A 65 8.60 7.43 4.31
CA HIS A 65 7.30 7.12 3.72
C HIS A 65 6.39 6.45 4.74
N SER A 66 5.07 6.52 4.54
CA SER A 66 4.09 6.05 5.52
C SER A 66 3.94 4.52 5.54
N GLY A 67 4.48 3.84 4.53
CA GLY A 67 4.53 2.38 4.44
C GLY A 67 4.14 1.88 3.05
N ILE A 68 4.52 0.65 2.74
CA ILE A 68 4.19 -0.01 1.47
C ILE A 68 3.69 -1.42 1.76
N ILE A 69 2.59 -1.82 1.12
CA ILE A 69 2.07 -3.19 1.10
C ILE A 69 2.25 -3.74 -0.31
N LEU A 70 2.93 -4.86 -0.44
CA LEU A 70 3.20 -5.52 -1.71
C LEU A 70 2.33 -6.77 -1.87
N GLY A 71 1.45 -6.76 -2.87
CA GLY A 71 0.55 -7.86 -3.19
C GLY A 71 1.11 -8.79 -4.28
N PHE A 72 0.43 -9.92 -4.44
CA PHE A 72 0.60 -10.84 -5.59
C PHE A 72 -0.71 -10.93 -6.37
N GLN A 73 -0.64 -10.97 -7.70
CA GLN A 73 -1.82 -10.99 -8.57
C GLN A 73 -2.66 -12.27 -8.48
N ASN A 74 -2.15 -13.32 -7.83
CA ASN A 74 -2.83 -14.62 -7.73
C ASN A 74 -3.88 -14.69 -6.61
N TYR A 75 -4.07 -13.63 -5.82
CA TYR A 75 -5.07 -13.61 -4.76
C TYR A 75 -6.42 -13.15 -5.29
N SER A 76 -7.47 -13.88 -4.92
CA SER A 76 -8.84 -13.39 -5.07
C SER A 76 -9.02 -12.08 -4.30
N ILE A 77 -10.01 -11.28 -4.71
CA ILE A 77 -10.34 -10.01 -4.04
C ILE A 77 -10.64 -10.23 -2.56
N GLY A 78 -11.35 -11.33 -2.23
CA GLY A 78 -11.66 -11.69 -0.86
C GLY A 78 -10.40 -11.99 -0.03
N GLU A 79 -9.41 -12.68 -0.60
CA GLU A 79 -8.13 -12.94 0.06
C GLU A 79 -7.32 -11.67 0.23
N GLN A 80 -7.20 -10.83 -0.80
CA GLN A 80 -6.50 -9.55 -0.71
C GLN A 80 -7.09 -8.69 0.40
N MET A 81 -8.41 -8.54 0.40
CA MET A 81 -9.14 -7.78 1.39
C MET A 81 -8.91 -8.33 2.81
N ARG A 82 -9.08 -9.64 3.04
CA ARG A 82 -8.87 -10.25 4.37
C ARG A 82 -7.45 -9.98 4.91
N ARG A 83 -6.44 -10.13 4.04
CA ARG A 83 -5.04 -9.90 4.40
C ARG A 83 -4.76 -8.43 4.70
N ILE A 84 -5.27 -7.50 3.89
CA ILE A 84 -5.15 -6.05 4.13
C ILE A 84 -5.81 -5.66 5.46
N LEU A 85 -7.01 -6.15 5.74
CA LEU A 85 -7.70 -5.86 7.01
C LEU A 85 -6.92 -6.37 8.22
N ARG A 86 -6.25 -7.52 8.09
CA ARG A 86 -5.40 -8.05 9.16
C ARG A 86 -4.20 -7.15 9.43
N ILE A 87 -3.56 -6.61 8.39
CA ILE A 87 -2.49 -5.61 8.55
C ILE A 87 -3.04 -4.38 9.30
N ILE A 88 -4.15 -3.81 8.83
CA ILE A 88 -4.77 -2.63 9.45
C ILE A 88 -5.14 -2.87 10.93
N ALA A 89 -5.60 -4.08 11.27
CA ALA A 89 -5.94 -4.43 12.64
C ALA A 89 -4.72 -4.69 13.55
N THR A 90 -3.53 -4.90 12.98
CA THR A 90 -2.33 -5.33 13.72
C THR A 90 -1.26 -4.26 13.81
N LYS A 91 -1.15 -3.40 12.79
CA LYS A 91 -0.08 -2.39 12.66
C LYS A 91 -0.67 -1.00 12.80
N SER A 92 -0.09 -0.20 13.70
CA SER A 92 -0.40 1.24 13.75
C SER A 92 0.20 1.98 12.54
N ALA A 93 -0.15 3.26 12.40
CA ALA A 93 0.49 4.12 11.39
C ALA A 93 1.99 4.28 11.67
N GLU A 94 2.37 4.35 12.94
CA GLU A 94 3.75 4.43 13.40
C GLU A 94 4.52 3.14 13.08
N ASP A 95 3.91 1.97 13.28
CA ASP A 95 4.52 0.67 12.95
C ASP A 95 4.76 0.51 11.45
N MET A 96 3.93 1.12 10.60
CA MET A 96 4.06 1.07 9.15
C MET A 96 5.07 2.07 8.59
N LYS A 97 5.45 3.10 9.36
CA LYS A 97 6.37 4.14 8.90
C LYS A 97 7.70 3.50 8.47
N ASN A 98 8.11 3.80 7.25
CA ASN A 98 9.33 3.26 6.63
C ASN A 98 9.36 1.73 6.57
N GLN A 99 8.21 1.04 6.60
CA GLN A 99 8.13 -0.42 6.48
C GLN A 99 7.56 -0.86 5.12
N VAL A 100 7.92 -2.09 4.75
CA VAL A 100 7.31 -2.84 3.65
C VAL A 100 6.71 -4.12 4.21
N GLU A 101 5.43 -4.34 3.95
CA GLU A 101 4.71 -5.55 4.32
C GLU A 101 4.35 -6.34 3.05
N PHE A 102 4.72 -7.61 2.99
CA PHE A 102 4.33 -8.50 1.90
C PHE A 102 2.99 -9.14 2.23
N LEU A 103 1.98 -8.95 1.40
CA LEU A 103 0.62 -9.47 1.65
C LEU A 103 0.61 -11.01 1.80
N SER A 104 1.59 -11.71 1.24
CA SER A 104 1.78 -13.15 1.41
C SER A 104 2.01 -13.58 2.86
N ALA A 105 2.69 -12.76 3.67
CA ALA A 105 2.96 -13.03 5.08
C ALA A 105 1.71 -12.96 5.97
N TRP A 106 0.59 -12.46 5.44
CA TRP A 106 -0.63 -12.18 6.20
C TRP A 106 -1.75 -13.21 5.93
N GLY A 107 -1.38 -14.39 5.41
CA GLY A 107 -2.28 -15.51 5.19
C GLY A 107 -2.74 -16.17 6.48
N GLU A 108 -3.84 -16.94 6.40
CA GLU A 108 -4.36 -17.72 7.54
C GLU A 108 -3.26 -18.50 8.26
#